data_AF-A0A815BKD6-F1
#
_entry.id   AF-A0A815BKD6-F1
#
_cell.length_a   1.000
_cell.length_b   1.000
_cell.length_c   1.000
_cell.angle_alpha   90.00
_cell.angle_beta   90.00
_cell.angle_gamma   90.00
#
_symmetry.space_group_name_H-M   'P 1'
#
loop_
_entity.id
_entity.type
_entity.pdbx_description
1 polymer ?
#
loop_
_entity_poly.entity_id
_entity_poly.type
_entity_poly.pdbx_seq_one_letter_code
_entity_poly.pdbx_strand_id
1 'polypeptide(L)'
;MNTPHSASNLRRKIKTFVRDLNLFPSIPPSTDEHQLYNQRISTRLFLFCLIVSLTILLVYNSVITITQTVIVLSPTITQYSQLYEKYPQTLTCPCSKISIDYGTFFRIEYTFHPVCYSDFVTDNWIDYLSV
;
A
#
# COMPACT_ATOMS: atom_id res chain seq x y z
N MET A 1 -14.62 23.19 44.92
CA MET A 1 -13.81 24.43 44.95
C MET A 1 -12.35 24.02 44.68
N ASN A 2 -11.95 23.93 43.40
CA ASN A 2 -10.64 23.38 43.01
C ASN A 2 -9.60 24.50 42.96
N THR A 3 -8.55 24.38 43.77
CA THR A 3 -7.57 25.43 44.02
C THR A 3 -6.55 25.57 42.86
N PRO A 4 -6.36 26.77 42.27
CA PRO A 4 -5.38 27.05 41.21
C PRO A 4 -3.92 27.12 41.69
N HIS A 5 -3.64 26.90 42.99
CA HIS A 5 -2.32 27.06 43.60
C HIS A 5 -1.31 25.93 43.33
N SER A 6 -1.77 24.72 42.98
CA SER A 6 -0.87 23.57 42.77
C SER A 6 -0.18 23.61 41.38
N ALA A 7 -0.94 23.97 40.34
CA ALA A 7 -0.44 24.05 38.97
C ALA A 7 0.63 25.14 38.78
N SER A 8 0.50 26.28 39.47
CA SER A 8 1.48 27.38 39.41
C SER A 8 2.83 26.98 40.04
N ASN A 9 2.79 26.19 41.13
CA ASN A 9 3.99 25.67 41.78
C ASN A 9 4.70 24.61 40.94
N LEU A 10 3.96 23.73 40.28
CA LEU A 10 4.53 22.73 39.37
C LEU A 10 5.19 23.39 38.15
N ARG A 11 4.52 24.37 37.53
CA ARG A 11 5.08 25.13 36.39
C ARG A 11 6.37 25.84 36.76
N ARG A 12 6.45 26.41 37.96
CA ARG A 12 7.67 27.05 38.48
C ARG A 12 8.81 26.04 38.63
N LYS A 13 8.54 24.88 39.22
CA LYS A 13 9.54 23.81 39.39
C LYS A 13 10.08 23.29 38.05
N ILE A 14 9.20 23.06 37.09
CA ILE A 14 9.58 22.63 35.73
C ILE A 14 10.42 23.71 35.06
N LYS A 15 10.03 24.98 35.17
CA LYS A 15 10.78 26.10 34.58
C LYS A 15 12.20 26.21 35.14
N THR A 16 12.38 26.07 36.46
CA THR A 16 13.71 26.04 37.07
C THR A 16 14.51 24.82 36.64
N PHE A 17 13.89 23.64 36.64
CA PHE A 17 14.56 22.42 36.21
C PHE A 17 15.07 22.50 34.76
N VAL A 18 14.23 22.99 33.84
CA VAL A 18 14.60 23.16 32.42
C VAL A 18 15.70 24.20 32.23
N ARG A 19 15.67 25.29 33.01
CA ARG A 19 16.70 26.34 32.94
C ARG A 19 18.06 25.86 33.43
N ASP A 20 18.04 25.06 34.49
CA ASP A 20 19.25 24.62 35.20
C ASP A 20 19.74 23.25 34.69
N LEU A 21 19.04 22.66 33.70
CA LEU A 21 19.39 21.40 33.06
C LEU A 21 20.74 21.52 32.33
N ASN A 22 21.66 20.62 32.66
CA ASN A 22 22.94 20.48 32.02
C ASN A 22 23.26 18.98 31.87
N LEU A 23 23.17 18.47 30.64
CA LEU A 23 23.44 17.06 30.33
C LEU A 23 24.94 16.76 30.24
N PHE A 24 25.77 17.78 30.06
CA PHE A 24 27.21 17.64 29.85
C PHE A 24 28.00 18.37 30.96
N PRO A 25 27.80 18.03 32.25
CA PRO A 25 28.55 18.64 33.32
C PRO A 25 30.02 18.20 33.29
N SER A 26 30.91 19.09 33.72
CA SER A 26 32.31 18.76 34.02
C SER A 26 32.43 18.00 35.34
N ILE A 27 33.47 17.17 35.46
CA ILE A 27 33.80 16.43 36.67
C ILE A 27 35.25 16.79 37.06
N PRO A 28 35.50 17.46 38.19
CA PRO A 28 34.53 18.02 39.15
C PRO A 28 33.72 19.18 38.54
N PRO A 29 32.59 19.57 39.16
CA PRO A 29 31.75 20.67 38.67
C PRO A 29 32.57 21.95 38.51
N SER A 30 32.59 22.50 37.29
CA SER A 30 33.31 23.72 37.02
C SER A 30 32.68 24.92 37.73
N THR A 31 33.51 25.78 38.28
CA THR A 31 33.13 27.09 38.83
C THR A 31 33.33 28.22 37.81
N ASP A 32 33.86 27.91 36.63
CA ASP A 32 34.09 28.87 35.55
C ASP A 32 32.79 29.12 34.77
N GLU A 33 32.34 30.38 34.76
CA GLU A 33 31.13 30.85 34.08
C GLU A 33 31.17 30.54 32.57
N HIS A 34 32.34 30.65 31.93
CA HIS A 34 32.47 30.37 30.50
C HIS A 34 32.23 28.89 30.18
N GLN A 35 32.75 27.99 31.03
CA GLN A 35 32.52 26.56 30.88
C GLN A 35 31.05 26.21 31.14
N LEU A 36 30.44 26.76 32.18
CA LEU A 36 29.02 26.52 32.49
C LEU A 36 28.09 27.01 31.37
N TYR A 37 28.41 28.16 30.77
CA TYR A 37 27.68 28.69 29.61
C TYR A 37 27.73 27.73 28.42
N ASN A 38 28.93 27.26 28.07
CA ASN A 38 29.11 26.30 26.97
C ASN A 38 28.39 24.99 27.22
N GLN A 39 28.48 24.43 28.43
CA GLN A 39 27.78 23.19 28.80
C GLN A 39 26.25 23.30 28.65
N ARG A 40 25.67 24.42 29.09
CA ARG A 40 24.23 24.70 28.93
C ARG A 40 23.84 24.87 27.45
N ILE A 41 24.66 25.53 26.64
CA ILE A 41 24.41 25.65 25.19
C ILE A 41 24.47 24.29 24.50
N SER A 42 25.50 23.49 24.76
CA SER A 42 25.63 22.14 24.22
C SER A 42 24.44 21.28 24.60
N THR A 43 23.96 21.38 25.86
CA THR A 43 22.74 20.70 26.31
C THR A 43 21.51 21.13 25.50
N ARG A 44 21.31 22.43 25.28
CA ARG A 44 20.17 22.95 24.51
C ARG A 44 20.23 22.51 23.04
N LEU A 45 21.40 22.59 22.42
CA LEU A 45 21.61 22.15 21.04
C LEU A 45 21.37 20.65 20.90
N PHE A 46 21.91 19.84 21.81
CA PHE A 46 21.70 18.40 21.80
C PHE A 46 20.21 18.05 21.92
N LEU A 47 19.50 18.63 22.88
CA LEU A 47 18.07 18.37 23.06
C LEU A 47 17.25 18.84 21.86
N PHE A 48 17.60 19.99 21.26
CA PHE A 48 16.96 20.46 20.04
C PHE A 48 17.16 19.46 18.89
N CYS A 49 18.42 19.08 18.62
CA CYS A 49 18.74 18.10 17.58
C CYS A 49 18.07 16.74 17.85
N LEU A 50 18.04 16.29 19.11
CA LEU A 50 17.39 15.04 19.51
C LEU A 50 15.89 15.10 19.22
N ILE A 51 15.21 16.16 19.64
CA ILE A 51 13.77 16.35 19.38
C ILE A 51 13.53 16.37 17.87
N VAL A 52 14.33 17.11 17.09
CA VAL A 52 14.22 17.14 15.62
C VAL A 52 14.41 15.76 15.00
N SER A 53 15.40 14.98 15.47
CA SER A 53 15.64 13.63 14.95
C SER A 53 14.48 12.68 15.26
N LEU A 54 13.92 12.76 16.46
CA LEU A 54 12.78 11.95 16.89
C LEU A 54 11.50 12.35 16.15
N THR A 55 11.28 13.64 15.90
CA THR A 55 10.12 14.09 15.12
C THR A 55 10.22 13.64 13.68
N ILE A 56 11.41 13.73 13.05
CA ILE A 56 11.64 13.19 11.71
C ILE A 56 11.35 11.70 11.68
N LEU A 57 11.87 10.93 12.65
CA LEU A 57 11.63 9.49 12.73
C LEU A 57 10.14 9.16 12.89
N LEU A 58 9.44 9.88 13.76
CA LEU A 58 8.01 9.68 14.00
C LEU A 58 7.19 9.98 12.75
N VAL A 59 7.47 11.10 12.09
CA VAL A 59 6.79 11.49 10.86
C VAL A 59 7.05 10.46 9.77
N TYR A 60 8.30 10.03 9.58
CA TYR A 60 8.65 9.02 8.61
C TYR A 60 7.86 7.72 8.83
N ASN A 61 7.84 7.20 10.06
CA ASN A 61 7.10 5.99 10.41
C ASN A 61 5.58 6.16 10.30
N SER A 62 5.06 7.37 10.46
CA SER A 62 3.62 7.63 10.32
C SER A 62 3.20 7.76 8.85
N VAL A 63 4.11 8.22 7.99
CA VAL A 63 3.85 8.48 6.57
C VAL A 63 4.15 7.25 5.71
N ILE A 64 5.01 6.34 6.17
CA ILE A 64 5.35 5.15 5.40
C ILE A 64 4.11 4.28 5.14
N THR A 65 3.78 4.10 3.86
CA THR A 65 2.71 3.20 3.43
C THR A 65 3.32 1.85 3.11
N ILE A 66 2.90 0.82 3.86
CA ILE A 66 3.35 -0.56 3.60
C ILE A 66 2.49 -1.12 2.46
N THR A 67 3.13 -1.53 1.36
CA THR A 67 2.45 -2.27 0.30
C THR A 67 2.18 -3.69 0.77
N GLN A 68 0.92 -4.13 0.70
CA GLN A 68 0.54 -5.50 1.01
C GLN A 68 0.05 -6.20 -0.27
N THR A 69 0.58 -7.39 -0.51
CA THR A 69 0.11 -8.24 -1.61
C THR A 69 -1.11 -9.02 -1.14
N VAL A 70 -2.24 -8.82 -1.81
CA VAL A 70 -3.49 -9.56 -1.55
C VAL A 70 -3.73 -10.55 -2.68
N ILE A 71 -3.94 -11.82 -2.33
CA ILE A 71 -4.25 -12.88 -3.29
C ILE A 71 -5.76 -13.07 -3.33
N VAL A 72 -6.36 -12.90 -4.51
CA VAL A 72 -7.78 -13.15 -4.76
C VAL A 72 -7.91 -14.40 -5.62
N LEU A 73 -8.50 -15.45 -5.06
CA LEU A 73 -8.72 -16.72 -5.76
C LEU A 73 -10.02 -16.64 -6.57
N SER A 74 -9.96 -17.00 -7.85
CA SER A 74 -11.11 -17.07 -8.77
C SER A 74 -12.00 -15.81 -8.76
N PRO A 75 -11.47 -14.63 -9.08
CA PRO A 75 -12.27 -13.40 -9.13
C PRO A 75 -13.36 -13.49 -10.20
N THR A 76 -14.50 -12.84 -9.98
CA THR A 76 -15.46 -12.59 -11.05
C THR A 76 -14.89 -11.58 -12.05
N ILE A 77 -15.43 -11.54 -13.28
CA ILE A 77 -15.01 -10.55 -14.29
C ILE A 77 -15.19 -9.11 -13.80
N THR A 78 -16.27 -8.84 -13.06
CA THR A 78 -16.52 -7.51 -12.48
C THR A 78 -15.49 -7.12 -11.42
N GLN A 79 -15.12 -8.04 -10.53
CA GLN A 79 -14.08 -7.82 -9.53
C GLN A 79 -12.71 -7.60 -10.18
N TYR A 80 -12.39 -8.37 -11.22
CA TYR A 80 -11.16 -8.19 -11.99
C TYR A 80 -11.10 -6.79 -12.60
N SER A 81 -12.16 -6.34 -13.28
CA SER A 81 -12.19 -5.01 -13.90
C SER A 81 -11.98 -3.89 -12.88
N GLN A 82 -12.63 -3.98 -11.71
CA GLN A 82 -12.46 -3.00 -10.62
C GLN A 82 -11.03 -2.99 -10.07
N LEU A 83 -10.42 -4.17 -9.90
CA LEU A 83 -9.02 -4.28 -9.44
C LEU A 83 -8.04 -3.76 -10.49
N TYR A 84 -8.31 -4.00 -11.77
CA TYR A 84 -7.49 -3.54 -12.88
C TYR A 84 -7.52 -2.01 -13.01
N GLU A 85 -8.71 -1.38 -12.87
CA GLU A 85 -8.84 0.08 -12.84
C GLU A 85 -8.12 0.70 -11.64
N LYS A 86 -8.17 0.05 -10.47
CA LYS A 86 -7.61 0.57 -9.23
C LYS A 86 -6.09 0.35 -9.09
N TYR A 87 -5.58 -0.76 -9.62
CA TYR A 87 -4.19 -1.20 -9.45
C TYR A 87 -3.52 -1.62 -10.78
N PRO A 88 -3.56 -0.81 -11.85
CA PRO A 88 -3.13 -1.23 -13.18
C PRO A 88 -1.65 -1.60 -13.27
N GLN A 89 -0.81 -1.00 -12.43
CA GLN A 89 0.65 -1.20 -12.46
C GLN A 89 1.13 -2.37 -11.58
N THR A 90 0.33 -2.81 -10.62
CA THR A 90 0.75 -3.81 -9.61
C THR A 90 -0.12 -5.07 -9.63
N LEU A 91 -1.24 -5.07 -10.34
CA LEU A 91 -2.09 -6.24 -10.50
C LEU A 91 -1.39 -7.29 -11.37
N THR A 92 -1.27 -8.52 -10.85
CA THR A 92 -0.75 -9.66 -11.59
C THR A 92 -1.81 -10.75 -11.65
N CYS A 93 -2.18 -11.18 -12.85
CA CYS A 93 -3.11 -12.29 -13.07
C CYS A 93 -2.39 -13.44 -13.81
N PRO A 94 -1.83 -14.42 -13.08
CA PRO A 94 -1.29 -15.61 -13.71
C PRO A 94 -2.42 -16.47 -14.28
N CYS A 95 -2.21 -17.01 -15.49
CA CYS A 95 -3.13 -17.98 -16.08
C CYS A 95 -3.11 -19.28 -15.26
N SER A 96 -4.29 -19.77 -14.84
CA SER A 96 -4.41 -21.05 -14.13
C SER A 96 -4.14 -22.26 -15.03
N LYS A 97 -4.39 -22.11 -16.34
CA LYS A 97 -4.11 -23.09 -17.38
C LYS A 97 -3.53 -22.37 -18.59
N ILE A 98 -2.48 -22.93 -19.18
CA ILE A 98 -1.85 -22.42 -20.41
C ILE A 98 -2.61 -22.82 -21.68
N SER A 99 -3.41 -23.87 -21.60
CA SER A 99 -4.22 -24.39 -22.69
C SER A 99 -5.55 -24.86 -22.14
N ILE A 100 -6.61 -24.63 -22.91
CA ILE A 100 -7.97 -25.06 -22.59
C ILE A 100 -8.40 -25.97 -23.73
N ASP A 101 -8.88 -27.16 -23.41
CA ASP A 101 -9.41 -28.09 -24.41
C ASP A 101 -10.64 -27.48 -25.11
N TYR A 102 -10.69 -27.58 -26.43
CA TYR A 102 -11.72 -26.91 -27.23
C TYR A 102 -13.14 -27.39 -26.87
N GLY A 103 -13.28 -28.66 -26.51
CA GLY A 103 -14.56 -29.24 -26.09
C GLY A 103 -15.11 -28.67 -24.77
N THR A 104 -14.31 -27.93 -23.99
CA THR A 104 -14.75 -27.35 -22.71
C THR A 104 -15.48 -26.02 -22.84
N PHE A 105 -15.26 -25.26 -23.93
CA PHE A 105 -15.94 -23.98 -24.17
C PHE A 105 -16.72 -23.96 -25.49
N PHE A 106 -16.52 -24.95 -26.36
CA PHE A 106 -17.22 -25.05 -27.63
C PHE A 106 -18.00 -26.37 -27.71
N ARG A 107 -19.34 -26.26 -27.78
CA ARG A 107 -20.24 -27.39 -28.00
C ARG A 107 -20.84 -27.26 -29.39
N ILE A 108 -20.35 -28.08 -30.32
CA ILE A 108 -20.92 -28.18 -31.67
C ILE A 108 -21.96 -29.29 -31.66
N GLU A 109 -23.22 -28.91 -31.76
CA GLU A 109 -24.28 -29.85 -32.11
C GLU A 109 -24.56 -29.66 -33.60
N TYR A 110 -24.03 -30.58 -34.42
CA TYR A 110 -24.35 -30.63 -35.83
C TYR A 110 -25.38 -31.74 -36.07
N THR A 111 -26.37 -31.43 -36.88
CA THR A 111 -27.26 -32.41 -37.50
C THR A 111 -26.86 -32.53 -38.96
N PHE A 112 -26.29 -33.66 -39.33
CA PHE A 112 -26.05 -33.95 -40.73
C PHE A 112 -27.39 -34.25 -41.41
N HIS A 113 -27.81 -33.38 -42.31
CA HIS A 113 -28.88 -33.73 -43.23
C HIS A 113 -28.34 -34.78 -44.22
N PRO A 114 -29.04 -35.91 -44.41
CA PRO A 114 -28.61 -36.90 -45.38
C PRO A 114 -28.64 -36.28 -46.77
N VAL A 115 -27.63 -36.63 -47.59
CA VAL A 115 -27.51 -36.19 -48.98
C VAL A 115 -28.80 -36.48 -49.77
N CYS A 116 -29.60 -37.46 -49.33
CA CYS A 116 -30.87 -37.88 -49.90
C CYS A 116 -31.96 -36.79 -50.05
N TYR A 117 -31.81 -35.63 -49.42
CA TYR A 117 -32.69 -34.46 -49.64
C TYR A 117 -32.12 -33.45 -50.64
N SER A 118 -30.93 -33.71 -51.18
CA SER A 118 -30.33 -32.86 -52.19
C SER A 118 -30.97 -33.13 -53.54
N ASP A 119 -31.28 -32.06 -54.28
CA ASP A 119 -31.72 -32.15 -55.68
C ASP A 119 -30.67 -32.82 -56.60
N PHE A 120 -29.43 -32.99 -56.13
CA PHE A 120 -28.39 -33.76 -56.81
C PHE A 120 -28.51 -35.29 -56.63
N VAL A 121 -29.42 -35.77 -55.77
CA VAL A 121 -29.66 -37.22 -55.59
C VAL A 121 -30.64 -37.78 -56.60
N THR A 122 -31.58 -36.97 -57.09
CA THR A 122 -32.50 -37.36 -58.16
C THR A 122 -31.96 -36.87 -59.49
N ASP A 123 -32.33 -37.52 -60.60
CA ASP A 123 -31.90 -37.08 -61.94
C ASP A 123 -32.62 -35.81 -62.43
N ASN A 124 -33.50 -35.22 -61.62
CA ASN A 124 -34.24 -34.01 -61.96
C ASN A 124 -33.33 -32.82 -62.34
N TRP A 125 -32.09 -32.78 -61.83
CA TRP A 125 -31.13 -31.73 -62.20
C TRP A 125 -30.67 -31.84 -63.66
N ILE A 126 -30.74 -33.04 -64.27
CA ILE A 126 -30.33 -33.29 -65.67
C ILE A 126 -31.28 -32.58 -66.64
N ASP A 127 -32.57 -32.48 -66.30
CA ASP A 127 -33.57 -31.78 -67.12
C ASP A 127 -33.29 -30.28 -67.24
N TYR A 128 -32.57 -29.69 -66.27
CA TYR A 128 -32.11 -28.30 -66.35
C TYR A 128 -30.89 -28.11 -67.26
N LEU A 129 -30.22 -29.19 -67.66
CA LEU A 129 -29.04 -29.18 -68.54
C LEU A 129 -29.37 -29.50 -70.00
N SER A 130 -30.56 -30.03 -70.29
CA SER A 130 -31.03 -30.31 -71.66
C SER A 130 -31.63 -29.07 -72.33
N VAL A 131 -30.83 -28.00 -72.43
CA VAL A 131 -31.08 -26.86 -73.33
C VAL A 131 -30.56 -27.19 -74.73
#